data_AF-A0A847IHM9-F1
#
_entry.id   AF-A0A847IHM9-F1
#
_cell.length_a   1.000
_cell.length_b   1.000
_cell.length_c   1.000
_cell.angle_alpha   90.00
_cell.angle_beta   90.00
_cell.angle_gamma   90.00
#
_symmetry.space_group_name_H-M   'P 1'
#
loop_
_entity.id
_entity.type
_entity.pdbx_description
1 polymer ?
#
loop_
_entity_poly.entity_id
_entity_poly.type
_entity_poly.pdbx_seq_one_letter_code
_entity_poly.pdbx_strand_id
1 'polypeptide(L)'
;MPSSQIHHHVPGAQLLPGALTVEQDIVWVFPGLASSSLTPHVVREHVRESWAYTVGAVFHRAIVQHAHFGSEWVDGLRHAAQTAVDELYTIRASNIPVVEVVAGLETPIDLFGAPDRGLLRAVEWGFSAEYYLADAYGDTFRMSSTDLVRYRSRAALFGQEWALMQHRLPLLTQHYVGSAADIIELWTNEQPTYTSTFRAQAQDLSYRLASQFAER
;
A
#
# COMPACT_ATOMS: atom_id res chain seq x y z
N MET A 1 -15.90 -15.96 24.26
CA MET A 1 -15.94 -15.62 22.82
C MET A 1 -16.11 -14.12 22.71
N PRO A 2 -15.13 -13.36 22.21
CA PRO A 2 -15.38 -11.98 21.85
C PRO A 2 -16.22 -11.99 20.58
N SER A 3 -17.36 -11.31 20.61
CA SER A 3 -18.16 -11.00 19.43
C SER A 3 -17.28 -10.27 18.43
N SER A 4 -17.06 -10.87 17.26
CA SER A 4 -16.56 -10.17 16.08
C SER A 4 -17.60 -9.11 15.69
N GLN A 5 -17.52 -7.92 16.30
CA GLN A 5 -18.22 -6.75 15.77
C GLN A 5 -17.57 -6.48 14.42
N ILE A 6 -18.28 -6.86 13.35
CA ILE A 6 -18.01 -6.30 12.03
C ILE A 6 -18.25 -4.80 12.20
N HIS A 7 -17.18 -4.03 12.33
CA HIS A 7 -17.26 -2.58 12.22
C HIS A 7 -17.70 -2.30 10.79
N HIS A 8 -19.01 -2.17 10.56
CA HIS A 8 -19.52 -1.65 9.31
C HIS A 8 -18.87 -0.29 9.08
N HIS A 9 -18.25 -0.07 7.92
CA HIS A 9 -17.68 1.25 7.61
C HIS A 9 -18.83 2.27 7.64
N VAL A 10 -18.74 3.23 8.56
CA VAL A 10 -19.74 4.30 8.68
C VAL A 10 -19.68 5.15 7.42
N PRO A 11 -20.79 5.35 6.68
CA PRO A 11 -20.79 6.15 5.47
C PRO A 11 -20.30 7.58 5.73
N GLY A 12 -19.52 8.12 4.78
CA GLY A 12 -18.90 9.43 4.92
C GLY A 12 -19.87 10.58 5.20
N ALA A 13 -21.08 10.53 4.65
CA ALA A 13 -22.13 11.51 4.91
C ALA A 13 -22.59 11.56 6.38
N GLN A 14 -22.40 10.48 7.14
CA GLN A 14 -22.66 10.44 8.58
C GLN A 14 -21.47 10.96 9.40
N LEU A 15 -20.25 10.77 8.89
CA LEU A 15 -19.02 11.25 9.52
C LEU A 15 -18.83 12.76 9.34
N LEU A 16 -19.13 13.29 8.14
CA LEU A 16 -19.00 14.70 7.78
C LEU A 16 -20.29 15.22 7.11
N PRO A 17 -21.39 15.39 7.87
CA PRO A 17 -22.65 15.86 7.32
C PRO A 17 -22.53 17.29 6.76
N GLY A 18 -22.92 17.47 5.49
CA GLY A 18 -22.91 18.76 4.81
C GLY A 18 -21.57 19.18 4.19
N ALA A 19 -20.52 18.37 4.34
CA ALA A 19 -19.24 18.56 3.64
C ALA A 19 -19.35 18.23 2.14
N LEU A 20 -18.30 18.51 1.36
CA LEU A 20 -18.26 18.16 -0.06
C LEU A 20 -18.35 16.64 -0.25
N THR A 21 -18.94 16.17 -1.35
CA THR A 21 -19.04 14.72 -1.64
C THR A 21 -17.68 14.03 -1.61
N VAL A 22 -16.64 14.65 -2.19
CA VAL A 22 -15.28 14.09 -2.17
C VAL A 22 -14.70 13.97 -0.76
N GLU A 23 -15.04 14.90 0.15
CA GLU A 23 -14.60 14.84 1.54
C GLU A 23 -15.28 13.70 2.29
N GLN A 24 -16.58 13.52 2.05
CA GLN A 24 -17.36 12.39 2.57
C GLN A 24 -16.77 11.06 2.06
N ASP A 25 -16.49 10.95 0.77
CA ASP A 25 -15.87 9.76 0.20
C ASP A 25 -14.49 9.47 0.82
N ILE A 26 -13.66 10.50 1.02
CA ILE A 26 -12.35 10.40 1.68
C ILE A 26 -12.48 9.82 3.08
N VAL A 27 -13.36 10.35 3.92
CA VAL A 27 -13.51 9.83 5.29
C VAL A 27 -14.21 8.49 5.35
N TRP A 28 -14.94 8.10 4.30
CA TRP A 28 -15.51 6.76 4.23
C TRP A 28 -14.42 5.70 4.04
N VAL A 29 -13.43 5.98 3.17
CA VAL A 29 -12.28 5.10 2.92
C VAL A 29 -11.24 5.22 4.04
N PHE A 30 -11.01 6.43 4.55
CA PHE A 30 -10.03 6.74 5.60
C PHE A 30 -10.70 7.41 6.81
N PRO A 31 -11.43 6.65 7.66
CA PRO A 31 -12.20 7.22 8.77
C PRO A 31 -11.38 8.06 9.76
N GLY A 32 -10.09 7.76 9.91
CA GLY A 32 -9.17 8.52 10.76
C GLY A 32 -8.99 9.98 10.35
N LEU A 33 -9.33 10.34 9.10
CA LEU A 33 -9.24 11.73 8.63
C LEU A 33 -10.45 12.59 9.03
N ALA A 34 -11.54 12.01 9.55
CA ALA A 34 -12.75 12.74 9.91
C ALA A 34 -12.53 13.79 11.01
N SER A 35 -11.51 13.62 11.86
CA SER A 35 -11.14 14.59 12.90
C SER A 35 -10.16 15.65 12.44
N SER A 36 -9.78 15.67 11.16
CA SER A 36 -8.76 16.57 10.59
C SER A 36 -9.35 17.53 9.57
N SER A 37 -8.67 18.66 9.35
CA SER A 37 -9.01 19.54 8.23
C SER A 37 -8.56 18.89 6.92
N LEU A 38 -9.51 18.48 6.09
CA LEU A 38 -9.23 17.80 4.84
C LEU A 38 -8.64 18.77 3.82
N THR A 39 -7.35 18.57 3.53
CA THR A 39 -6.64 19.28 2.47
C THR A 39 -5.99 18.25 1.55
N PRO A 40 -5.70 18.61 0.28
CA PRO A 40 -4.99 17.71 -0.63
C PRO A 40 -3.67 17.19 -0.04
N HIS A 41 -2.95 18.01 0.73
CA HIS A 41 -1.72 17.59 1.39
C HIS A 41 -1.94 16.52 2.47
N VAL A 42 -2.97 16.68 3.33
CA VAL A 42 -3.31 15.69 4.36
C VAL A 42 -3.69 14.35 3.73
N VAL A 43 -4.49 14.38 2.67
CA VAL A 43 -4.85 13.17 1.92
C VAL A 43 -3.61 12.51 1.34
N ARG A 44 -2.71 13.28 0.71
CA ARG A 44 -1.46 12.77 0.13
C ARG A 44 -0.60 12.03 1.14
N GLU A 45 -0.34 12.63 2.29
CA GLU A 45 0.49 12.01 3.33
C GLU A 45 -0.15 10.72 3.83
N HIS A 46 -1.47 10.73 4.05
CA HIS A 46 -2.17 9.52 4.47
C HIS A 46 -2.14 8.40 3.42
N VAL A 47 -2.24 8.75 2.13
CA VAL A 47 -2.11 7.78 1.03
C VAL A 47 -0.68 7.22 0.97
N ARG A 48 0.35 8.03 1.24
CA ARG A 48 1.75 7.58 1.33
C ARG A 48 1.98 6.63 2.51
N GLU A 49 1.38 6.90 3.66
CA GLU A 49 1.40 6.01 4.82
C GLU A 49 0.69 4.67 4.49
N SER A 50 -0.49 4.76 3.89
CA SER A 50 -1.26 3.60 3.42
C SER A 50 -0.48 2.78 2.39
N TRP A 51 0.26 3.45 1.51
CA TRP A 51 1.16 2.80 0.56
C TRP A 51 2.26 2.00 1.25
N ALA A 52 2.92 2.57 2.26
CA ALA A 52 3.96 1.85 3.01
C ALA A 52 3.42 0.58 3.67
N TYR A 53 2.21 0.65 4.25
CA TYR A 53 1.53 -0.52 4.80
C TYR A 53 1.20 -1.55 3.71
N THR A 54 0.72 -1.09 2.56
CA THR A 54 0.37 -1.94 1.40
C THR A 54 1.59 -2.68 0.86
N VAL A 55 2.74 -2.02 0.75
CA VAL A 55 3.99 -2.69 0.35
C VAL A 55 4.31 -3.85 1.29
N GLY A 56 4.25 -3.60 2.60
CA GLY A 56 4.50 -4.64 3.59
C GLY A 56 3.54 -5.82 3.47
N ALA A 57 2.24 -5.55 3.29
CA ALA A 57 1.23 -6.58 3.11
C ALA A 57 1.48 -7.45 1.86
N VAL A 58 1.80 -6.82 0.73
CA VAL A 58 2.08 -7.52 -0.54
C VAL A 58 3.32 -8.41 -0.43
N PHE A 59 4.42 -7.89 0.12
CA PHE A 59 5.64 -8.68 0.34
C PHE A 59 5.40 -9.83 1.33
N HIS A 60 4.75 -9.53 2.45
CA HIS A 60 4.41 -10.52 3.46
C HIS A 60 3.67 -11.70 2.85
N ARG A 61 2.64 -11.41 2.07
CA ARG A 61 1.86 -12.42 1.37
C ARG A 61 2.69 -13.27 0.43
N ALA A 62 3.45 -12.63 -0.44
CA ALA A 62 4.22 -13.32 -1.46
C ALA A 62 5.27 -14.22 -0.81
N ILE A 63 5.88 -13.78 0.31
CA ILE A 63 6.83 -14.57 1.09
C ILE A 63 6.15 -15.79 1.69
N VAL A 64 5.02 -15.61 2.40
CA VAL A 64 4.29 -16.74 3.02
C VAL A 64 3.77 -17.73 1.98
N GLN A 65 3.40 -17.27 0.79
CA GLN A 65 2.89 -18.11 -0.29
C GLN A 65 3.96 -18.88 -1.06
N HIS A 66 5.16 -18.34 -1.20
CA HIS A 66 6.16 -18.86 -2.15
C HIS A 66 7.49 -19.26 -1.51
N ALA A 67 7.78 -18.83 -0.29
CA ALA A 67 9.02 -19.17 0.40
C ALA A 67 8.76 -20.12 1.56
N HIS A 68 9.44 -21.26 1.53
CA HIS A 68 9.40 -22.28 2.57
C HIS A 68 10.83 -22.68 2.95
N PHE A 69 11.07 -22.96 4.22
CA PHE A 69 12.38 -23.41 4.67
C PHE A 69 12.73 -24.75 4.00
N GLY A 70 13.88 -24.80 3.31
CA GLY A 70 14.29 -25.99 2.56
C GLY A 70 15.30 -25.68 1.47
N SER A 71 15.53 -26.65 0.59
CA SER A 71 16.47 -26.53 -0.53
C SER A 71 16.07 -25.46 -1.56
N GLU A 72 14.77 -25.16 -1.66
CA GLU A 72 14.22 -24.18 -2.61
C GLU A 72 14.12 -22.76 -2.04
N TRP A 73 14.59 -22.53 -0.81
CA TRP A 73 14.47 -21.26 -0.08
C TRP A 73 14.79 -20.02 -0.92
N VAL A 74 15.96 -20.01 -1.57
CA VAL A 74 16.45 -18.86 -2.33
C VAL A 74 15.61 -18.60 -3.59
N ASP A 75 15.17 -19.66 -4.26
CA ASP A 75 14.36 -19.54 -5.48
C ASP A 75 12.92 -19.13 -5.14
N GLY A 76 12.36 -19.69 -4.06
CA GLY A 76 11.07 -19.28 -3.51
C GLY A 76 11.05 -17.80 -3.10
N LEU A 77 12.10 -17.32 -2.42
CA LEU A 77 12.24 -15.90 -2.09
C LEU A 77 12.38 -15.00 -3.32
N ARG A 78 13.11 -15.44 -4.35
CA ARG A 78 13.20 -14.69 -5.61
C ARG A 78 11.84 -14.58 -6.27
N HIS A 79 11.08 -15.69 -6.30
CA HIS A 79 9.74 -15.69 -6.86
C HIS A 79 8.80 -14.79 -6.05
N ALA A 80 8.82 -14.87 -4.72
CA ALA A 80 8.07 -13.99 -3.83
C ALA A 80 8.35 -12.51 -4.10
N ALA A 81 9.63 -12.12 -4.16
CA ALA A 81 10.02 -10.74 -4.43
C ALA A 81 9.54 -10.26 -5.80
N GLN A 82 9.66 -11.10 -6.84
CA GLN A 82 9.20 -10.75 -8.18
C GLN A 82 7.68 -10.59 -8.22
N THR A 83 6.93 -11.52 -7.63
CA THR A 83 5.46 -11.44 -7.52
C THR A 83 5.01 -10.16 -6.82
N ALA A 84 5.63 -9.86 -5.67
CA ALA A 84 5.33 -8.65 -4.91
C ALA A 84 5.62 -7.37 -5.71
N VAL A 85 6.79 -7.28 -6.35
CA VAL A 85 7.16 -6.13 -7.17
C VAL A 85 6.21 -5.98 -8.35
N ASP A 86 5.96 -7.04 -9.12
CA ASP A 86 5.08 -6.96 -10.29
C ASP A 86 3.66 -6.53 -9.92
N GLU A 87 3.15 -6.97 -8.77
CA GLU A 87 1.87 -6.54 -8.26
C GLU A 87 1.85 -5.06 -7.86
N LEU A 88 2.88 -4.58 -7.16
CA LEU A 88 3.01 -3.16 -6.82
C LEU A 88 3.06 -2.29 -8.09
N TYR A 89 3.69 -2.77 -9.16
CA TYR A 89 3.74 -2.11 -10.47
C TYR A 89 2.42 -2.10 -11.25
N THR A 90 1.38 -2.79 -10.78
CA THR A 90 0.05 -2.73 -11.42
C THR A 90 -0.72 -1.46 -11.07
N ILE A 91 -0.30 -0.74 -10.03
CA ILE A 91 -0.95 0.49 -9.56
C ILE A 91 -0.82 1.59 -10.59
N ARG A 92 -1.92 2.30 -10.83
CA ARG A 92 -2.02 3.35 -11.86
C ARG A 92 -3.07 4.38 -11.48
N ALA A 93 -3.11 5.54 -12.13
CA ALA A 93 -4.26 6.42 -11.95
C ALA A 93 -5.55 5.75 -12.47
N SER A 94 -6.56 5.55 -11.62
CA SER A 94 -7.86 5.00 -12.03
C SER A 94 -9.06 5.67 -11.37
N ASN A 95 -10.24 5.34 -11.91
CA ASN A 95 -11.56 5.79 -11.46
C ASN A 95 -12.30 4.64 -10.78
N ILE A 96 -11.72 4.06 -9.73
CA ILE A 96 -12.42 3.05 -8.94
C ILE A 96 -13.56 3.75 -8.19
N PRO A 97 -14.82 3.29 -8.30
CA PRO A 97 -15.91 3.83 -7.50
C PRO A 97 -15.62 3.65 -6.00
N VAL A 98 -15.89 4.67 -5.17
CA VAL A 98 -15.60 4.63 -3.71
C VAL A 98 -16.21 3.40 -3.03
N VAL A 99 -17.41 3.00 -3.47
CA VAL A 99 -18.12 1.82 -2.94
C VAL A 99 -17.33 0.54 -3.18
N GLU A 100 -16.65 0.40 -4.33
CA GLU A 100 -15.81 -0.76 -4.61
C GLU A 100 -14.53 -0.77 -3.77
N VAL A 101 -14.00 0.41 -3.43
CA VAL A 101 -12.85 0.53 -2.52
C VAL A 101 -13.24 0.08 -1.12
N VAL A 102 -14.32 0.65 -0.58
CA VAL A 102 -14.80 0.34 0.77
C VAL A 102 -15.18 -1.15 0.88
N ALA A 103 -15.92 -1.70 -0.09
CA ALA A 103 -16.24 -3.13 -0.10
C ALA A 103 -14.99 -4.02 -0.10
N GLY A 104 -13.93 -3.59 -0.79
CA GLY A 104 -12.63 -4.27 -0.78
C GLY A 104 -11.91 -4.20 0.57
N LEU A 105 -12.08 -3.12 1.33
CA LEU A 105 -11.52 -2.93 2.66
C LEU A 105 -12.33 -3.64 3.76
N GLU A 106 -13.65 -3.77 3.57
CA GLU A 106 -14.55 -4.51 4.47
C GLU A 106 -14.43 -6.02 4.32
N THR A 107 -13.85 -6.49 3.21
CA THR A 107 -13.54 -7.91 3.06
C THR A 107 -12.59 -8.30 4.17
N PRO A 108 -12.93 -9.29 5.05
CA PRO A 108 -12.11 -9.61 6.19
C PRO A 108 -10.69 -9.86 5.73
N ILE A 109 -9.82 -8.91 6.09
CA ILE A 109 -8.41 -9.18 6.27
C ILE A 109 -8.46 -10.17 7.41
N ASP A 110 -8.38 -11.47 7.09
CA ASP A 110 -8.27 -12.48 8.12
C ASP A 110 -7.25 -11.93 9.11
N LEU A 111 -7.53 -11.98 10.42
CA LEU A 111 -6.59 -11.48 11.44
C LEU A 111 -5.17 -12.07 11.28
N PHE A 112 -5.07 -13.09 10.42
CA PHE A 112 -3.92 -13.83 9.97
C PHE A 112 -3.82 -13.90 8.40
N GLY A 113 -4.18 -12.86 7.64
CA GLY A 113 -4.18 -12.87 6.17
C GLY A 113 -3.73 -11.56 5.55
N ALA A 114 -3.14 -11.63 4.35
CA ALA A 114 -2.59 -10.45 3.70
C ALA A 114 -3.68 -9.63 2.98
N PRO A 115 -3.82 -8.34 3.31
CA PRO A 115 -4.68 -7.46 2.56
C PRO A 115 -3.99 -7.09 1.25
N ASP A 116 -4.64 -7.41 0.15
CA ASP A 116 -3.95 -7.27 -1.12
C ASP A 116 -4.65 -6.29 -2.07
N ARG A 117 -5.74 -6.72 -2.70
CA ARG A 117 -6.37 -5.89 -3.74
C ARG A 117 -7.12 -4.69 -3.19
N GLY A 118 -7.72 -4.81 -2.00
CA GLY A 118 -8.47 -3.72 -1.37
C GLY A 118 -7.58 -2.54 -1.02
N LEU A 119 -6.40 -2.81 -0.42
CA LEU A 119 -5.43 -1.76 -0.07
C LEU A 119 -4.78 -1.14 -1.28
N LEU A 120 -4.36 -1.94 -2.27
CA LEU A 120 -3.82 -1.43 -3.52
C LEU A 120 -4.82 -0.50 -4.20
N ARG A 121 -6.10 -0.90 -4.26
CA ARG A 121 -7.19 -0.07 -4.78
C ARG A 121 -7.42 1.20 -3.95
N ALA A 122 -7.29 1.14 -2.62
CA ALA A 122 -7.43 2.30 -1.76
C ALA A 122 -6.31 3.32 -1.98
N VAL A 123 -5.07 2.86 -2.18
CA VAL A 123 -3.93 3.71 -2.55
C VAL A 123 -4.13 4.31 -3.93
N GLU A 124 -4.51 3.48 -4.91
CA GLU A 124 -4.81 3.87 -6.28
C GLU A 124 -5.89 4.97 -6.35
N TRP A 125 -6.97 4.75 -5.60
CA TRP A 125 -8.08 5.66 -5.47
C TRP A 125 -7.70 6.94 -4.72
N GLY A 126 -6.89 6.83 -3.65
CA GLY A 126 -6.49 7.96 -2.82
C GLY A 126 -5.79 9.08 -3.58
N PHE A 127 -4.99 8.75 -4.60
CA PHE A 127 -4.38 9.74 -5.49
C PHE A 127 -5.41 10.46 -6.38
N SER A 128 -6.43 9.73 -6.85
CA SER A 128 -7.57 10.35 -7.54
C SER A 128 -8.38 11.23 -6.59
N ALA A 129 -8.59 10.81 -5.34
CA ALA A 129 -9.31 11.59 -4.32
C ALA A 129 -8.58 12.90 -3.97
N GLU A 130 -7.24 12.87 -3.83
CA GLU A 130 -6.43 14.09 -3.67
C GLU A 130 -6.67 15.08 -4.83
N TYR A 131 -6.63 14.58 -6.07
CA TYR A 131 -6.87 15.40 -7.24
C TYR A 131 -8.26 16.04 -7.23
N TYR A 132 -9.30 15.24 -6.97
CA TYR A 132 -10.68 15.74 -6.94
C TYR A 132 -10.92 16.73 -5.81
N LEU A 133 -10.28 16.54 -4.66
CA LEU A 133 -10.32 17.49 -3.55
C LEU A 133 -9.66 18.82 -3.94
N ALA A 134 -8.49 18.77 -4.58
CA ALA A 134 -7.80 19.96 -5.07
C ALA A 134 -8.60 20.70 -6.15
N ASP A 135 -9.32 19.98 -7.01
CA ASP A 135 -10.20 20.58 -8.01
C ASP A 135 -11.42 21.25 -7.39
N ALA A 136 -12.04 20.62 -6.39
CA ALA A 136 -13.19 21.18 -5.68
C ALA A 136 -12.85 22.46 -4.91
N TYR A 137 -11.63 22.56 -4.37
CA TYR A 137 -11.13 23.77 -3.72
C TYR A 137 -10.55 24.82 -4.68
N GLY A 138 -10.45 24.50 -5.98
CA GLY A 138 -9.97 25.43 -7.01
C GLY A 138 -8.53 25.91 -6.80
N ASP A 139 -8.30 27.21 -6.96
CA ASP A 139 -6.96 27.79 -6.95
C ASP A 139 -6.32 27.86 -5.56
N THR A 140 -7.08 27.62 -4.49
CA THR A 140 -6.59 27.68 -3.09
C THR A 140 -5.36 26.80 -2.87
N PHE A 141 -5.27 25.65 -3.54
CA PHE A 141 -4.16 24.71 -3.39
C PHE A 141 -3.23 24.62 -4.61
N ARG A 142 -3.37 25.55 -5.58
CA ARG A 142 -2.57 25.62 -6.81
C ARG A 142 -1.62 26.81 -6.79
N MET A 143 -0.91 27.00 -5.67
CA MET A 143 -0.13 28.21 -5.41
C MET A 143 1.33 28.13 -5.88
N SER A 144 1.93 26.94 -5.92
CA SER A 144 3.31 26.75 -6.39
C SER A 144 3.36 26.20 -7.81
N SER A 145 4.50 26.40 -8.51
CA SER A 145 4.74 25.79 -9.82
C SER A 145 4.65 24.25 -9.77
N THR A 146 5.09 23.65 -8.67
CA THR A 146 4.99 22.21 -8.42
C THR A 146 3.53 21.77 -8.32
N ASP A 147 2.71 22.50 -7.56
CA ASP A 147 1.28 22.18 -7.39
C ASP A 147 0.51 22.39 -8.69
N LEU A 148 0.83 23.43 -9.47
CA LEU A 148 0.25 23.66 -10.79
C LEU A 148 0.53 22.50 -11.74
N VAL A 149 1.76 21.98 -11.77
CA VAL A 149 2.12 20.82 -12.59
C VAL A 149 1.45 19.54 -12.05
N ARG A 150 1.37 19.39 -10.73
CA ARG A 150 0.76 18.21 -10.09
C ARG A 150 -0.73 18.13 -10.41
N TYR A 151 -1.48 19.20 -10.18
CA TYR A 151 -2.93 19.23 -10.33
C TYR A 151 -3.40 19.56 -11.75
N ARG A 152 -2.49 19.62 -12.74
CA ARG A 152 -2.89 19.76 -14.16
C ARG A 152 -3.72 18.58 -14.66
N SER A 153 -3.46 17.38 -14.13
CA SER A 153 -4.20 16.16 -14.43
C SER A 153 -3.90 15.08 -13.40
N ARG A 154 -4.82 14.12 -13.25
CA ARG A 154 -4.60 12.93 -12.41
C ARG A 154 -3.36 12.14 -12.79
N ALA A 155 -3.09 12.02 -14.09
CA ALA A 155 -1.90 11.35 -14.59
C ALA A 155 -0.60 12.07 -14.18
N ALA A 156 -0.62 13.40 -14.11
CA ALA A 156 0.53 14.17 -13.66
C ALA A 156 0.77 14.01 -12.16
N LEU A 157 -0.31 14.06 -11.36
CA LEU A 157 -0.25 13.78 -9.92
C LEU A 157 0.32 12.39 -9.67
N PHE A 158 -0.29 11.37 -10.28
CA PHE A 158 0.16 9.99 -10.14
C PHE A 158 1.60 9.81 -10.60
N GLY A 159 1.99 10.38 -11.74
CA GLY A 159 3.36 10.27 -12.25
C GLY A 159 4.42 10.82 -11.27
N GLN A 160 4.11 11.91 -10.55
CA GLN A 160 5.01 12.45 -9.53
C GLN A 160 5.11 11.54 -8.30
N GLU A 161 3.99 11.03 -7.80
CA GLU A 161 3.99 10.11 -6.65
C GLU A 161 4.62 8.77 -6.98
N TRP A 162 4.27 8.21 -8.14
CA TRP A 162 4.77 6.93 -8.60
C TRP A 162 6.28 6.94 -8.80
N ALA A 163 6.86 8.02 -9.33
CA ALA A 163 8.32 8.15 -9.44
C ALA A 163 9.00 8.08 -8.07
N LEU A 164 8.43 8.71 -7.03
CA LEU A 164 8.95 8.63 -5.67
C LEU A 164 8.81 7.23 -5.07
N MET A 165 7.69 6.56 -5.36
CA MET A 165 7.43 5.19 -4.90
C MET A 165 8.40 4.20 -5.55
N GLN A 166 8.57 4.25 -6.88
CA GLN A 166 9.50 3.42 -7.63
C GLN A 166 10.93 3.56 -7.11
N HIS A 167 11.37 4.79 -6.81
CA HIS A 167 12.70 5.02 -6.26
C HIS A 167 12.95 4.34 -4.90
N ARG A 168 11.89 4.10 -4.11
CA ARG A 168 11.98 3.44 -2.80
C ARG A 168 11.84 1.92 -2.87
N LEU A 169 11.23 1.37 -3.94
CA LEU A 169 10.96 -0.06 -4.07
C LEU A 169 12.22 -0.94 -3.92
N PRO A 170 13.39 -0.61 -4.47
CA PRO A 170 14.61 -1.39 -4.26
C PRO A 170 14.99 -1.57 -2.79
N LEU A 171 14.96 -0.47 -2.02
CA LEU A 171 15.29 -0.48 -0.59
C LEU A 171 14.24 -1.25 0.23
N LEU A 172 12.96 -1.11 -0.11
CA LEU A 172 11.89 -1.85 0.55
C LEU A 172 11.98 -3.35 0.24
N THR A 173 12.26 -3.71 -1.02
CA THR A 173 12.52 -5.10 -1.42
C THR A 173 13.66 -5.70 -0.62
N GLN A 174 14.77 -4.96 -0.51
CA GLN A 174 15.92 -5.37 0.28
C GLN A 174 15.52 -5.67 1.73
N HIS A 175 14.76 -4.76 2.34
CA HIS A 175 14.32 -4.91 3.73
C HIS A 175 13.42 -6.15 3.92
N TYR A 176 12.36 -6.29 3.12
CA TYR A 176 11.41 -7.38 3.29
C TYR A 176 12.00 -8.75 2.95
N VAL A 177 12.82 -8.84 1.90
CA VAL A 177 13.52 -10.09 1.55
C VAL A 177 14.54 -10.45 2.63
N GLY A 178 15.31 -9.49 3.13
CA GLY A 178 16.27 -9.72 4.22
C GLY A 178 15.60 -10.24 5.50
N SER A 179 14.38 -9.78 5.79
CA SER A 179 13.57 -10.18 6.94
C SER A 179 12.67 -11.40 6.71
N ALA A 180 12.75 -12.07 5.56
CA ALA A 180 11.78 -13.10 5.18
C ALA A 180 11.74 -14.32 6.12
N ALA A 181 12.88 -14.70 6.71
CA ALA A 181 12.93 -15.78 7.69
C ALA A 181 12.15 -15.43 8.97
N ASP A 182 12.25 -14.19 9.44
CA ASP A 182 11.54 -13.72 10.64
C ASP A 182 10.03 -13.58 10.36
N ILE A 183 9.68 -13.13 9.16
CA ILE A 183 8.30 -13.10 8.67
C ILE A 183 7.67 -14.49 8.74
N ILE A 184 8.31 -15.51 8.15
CA ILE A 184 7.78 -16.86 8.12
C ILE A 184 7.71 -17.46 9.51
N GLU A 185 8.74 -17.28 10.34
CA GLU A 185 8.79 -17.77 11.72
C GLU A 185 7.61 -17.22 12.54
N LEU A 186 7.33 -15.92 12.43
CA LEU A 186 6.23 -15.26 13.16
C LEU A 186 4.85 -15.73 12.70
N TRP A 187 4.72 -16.15 11.44
CA TRP A 187 3.43 -16.42 10.80
C TRP A 187 3.03 -17.88 10.73
N THR A 188 4.01 -18.75 10.51
CA THR A 188 3.80 -20.19 10.36
C THR A 188 4.14 -20.94 11.65
N ASN A 189 4.80 -20.28 12.61
CA ASN A 189 5.45 -20.90 13.76
C ASN A 189 6.50 -21.96 13.37
N GLU A 190 6.99 -21.94 12.12
CA GLU A 190 8.07 -22.82 11.68
C GLU A 190 9.42 -22.31 12.18
N GLN A 191 10.14 -23.16 12.92
CA GLN A 191 11.51 -22.89 13.37
C GLN A 191 12.46 -23.96 12.84
N PRO A 192 13.16 -23.71 11.72
CA PRO A 192 14.10 -24.68 11.17
C PRO A 192 15.36 -24.76 12.03
N THR A 193 16.03 -25.91 12.02
CA THR A 193 17.28 -26.12 12.78
C THR A 193 18.42 -25.19 12.34
N TYR A 194 18.34 -24.61 11.13
CA TYR A 194 19.36 -23.75 10.51
C TYR A 194 18.85 -22.33 10.18
N THR A 195 18.02 -21.72 11.04
CA THR A 195 17.46 -20.37 10.79
C THR A 195 18.53 -19.32 10.50
N SER A 196 19.72 -19.38 11.13
CA SER A 196 20.83 -18.45 10.86
C SER A 196 21.34 -18.54 9.41
N THR A 197 21.38 -19.74 8.83
CA THR A 197 21.73 -19.96 7.42
C THR A 197 20.69 -19.36 6.50
N PHE A 198 19.40 -19.59 6.77
CA PHE A 198 18.31 -19.02 5.96
C PHE A 198 18.29 -17.48 6.01
N ARG A 199 18.50 -16.89 7.20
CA ARG A 199 18.66 -15.42 7.36
C ARG A 199 19.84 -14.88 6.55
N ALA A 200 21.01 -15.53 6.60
CA ALA A 200 22.18 -15.12 5.84
C ALA A 200 21.95 -15.18 4.32
N GLN A 201 21.31 -16.26 3.83
CA GLN A 201 20.94 -16.41 2.42
C GLN A 201 19.93 -15.36 1.96
N ALA A 202 18.93 -15.08 2.79
CA ALA A 202 17.91 -14.05 2.52
C ALA A 202 18.56 -12.66 2.44
N GLN A 203 19.45 -12.34 3.39
CA GLN A 203 20.19 -11.08 3.39
C GLN A 203 21.06 -10.92 2.13
N ASP A 204 21.83 -11.94 1.75
CA ASP A 204 22.64 -11.91 0.52
C ASP A 204 21.77 -11.72 -0.75
N LEU A 205 20.67 -12.47 -0.87
CA LEU A 205 19.73 -12.32 -1.97
C LEU A 205 19.13 -10.92 -2.02
N SER A 206 18.79 -10.35 -0.86
CA SER A 206 18.16 -9.04 -0.76
C SER A 206 18.99 -7.93 -1.41
N TYR A 207 20.31 -7.92 -1.20
CA TYR A 207 21.22 -6.96 -1.82
C TYR A 207 21.27 -7.12 -3.34
N ARG A 208 21.29 -8.36 -3.84
CA ARG A 208 21.32 -8.64 -5.28
C ARG A 208 20.04 -8.17 -5.96
N LEU A 209 18.88 -8.44 -5.36
CA LEU A 209 17.58 -8.03 -5.89
C LEU A 209 17.39 -6.51 -5.86
N ALA A 210 17.85 -5.84 -4.80
CA ALA A 210 17.79 -4.38 -4.71
C ALA A 210 18.53 -3.71 -5.88
N SER A 211 19.75 -4.16 -6.19
CA SER A 211 20.50 -3.66 -7.34
C SER A 211 19.76 -3.92 -8.66
N GLN A 212 19.22 -5.13 -8.84
CA GLN A 212 18.48 -5.49 -10.05
C GLN A 212 17.23 -4.62 -10.25
N PHE A 213 16.47 -4.34 -9.19
CA PHE A 213 15.27 -3.51 -9.29
C PHE A 213 15.55 -2.01 -9.37
N ALA A 214 16.74 -1.55 -8.98
CA ALA A 214 17.17 -0.17 -9.17
C ALA A 214 17.50 0.16 -10.63
N GLU A 215 17.75 -0.85 -11.47
CA GLU A 215 18.07 -0.71 -12.90
C GLU A 215 16.82 -0.74 -13.82
N ARG A 216 15.63 -0.99 -13.27
CA ARG A 216 14.33 -0.95 -13.98
C ARG A 216 13.76 0.46 -14.05
#